data_AF-A0A9E0URD1-F1
#
_entry.id   AF-A0A9E0URD1-F1
#
_cell.length_a   1.000
_cell.length_b   1.000
_cell.length_c   1.000
_cell.angle_alpha   90.00
_cell.angle_beta   90.00
_cell.angle_gamma   90.00
#
_symmetry.space_group_name_H-M   'P 1'
#
loop_
_entity.id
_entity.type
_entity.pdbx_description
1 polymer ?
#
loop_
_entity_poly.entity_id
_entity_poly.type
_entity_poly.pdbx_seq_one_letter_code
_entity_poly.pdbx_strand_id
1 'polypeptide(L)' 'MKKTRADRTWSLLVASSAMDDPFFEKSVVLLLEDGEEGSFGVLINRRFKLPPSPVIS' A
#
# COMPACT_ATOMS: atom_id res chain seq x y z
N MET A 1 -26.12 13.37 7.94
CA MET A 1 -25.08 12.93 8.91
C MET A 1 -23.81 12.65 8.11
N LYS A 2 -22.76 13.44 8.24
CA LYS A 2 -21.46 13.14 7.60
C LYS A 2 -20.83 11.99 8.38
N LYS A 3 -20.52 10.87 7.73
CA LYS A 3 -19.70 9.83 8.36
C LYS A 3 -18.31 10.45 8.57
N THR A 4 -17.90 10.65 9.81
CA THR A 4 -16.51 11.00 10.11
C THR A 4 -15.68 9.76 9.75
N ARG A 5 -14.99 9.82 8.62
CA ARG A 5 -14.03 8.79 8.23
C ARG A 5 -12.92 8.81 9.27
N ALA A 6 -12.64 7.67 9.89
CA ALA A 6 -11.52 7.57 10.82
C ALA A 6 -10.22 7.71 10.01
N ASP A 7 -9.34 8.61 10.42
CA ASP A 7 -7.99 8.74 9.87
C ASP A 7 -7.21 7.44 10.13
N ARG A 8 -6.76 6.79 9.05
CA ARG A 8 -5.99 5.53 9.10
C ARG A 8 -4.52 5.72 8.72
N THR A 9 -4.03 6.95 8.70
CA THR A 9 -2.61 7.27 8.50
C THR A 9 -1.76 6.44 9.46
N TRP A 10 -0.66 5.87 8.95
CA TRP A 10 0.25 4.94 9.65
C TRP A 10 -0.32 3.55 9.98
N SER A 11 -1.53 3.23 9.52
CA SER A 11 -2.09 1.88 9.67
C SER A 11 -1.58 0.92 8.60
N LEU A 12 -1.59 -0.38 8.92
CA LEU A 12 -1.38 -1.44 7.94
C LEU A 12 -2.74 -1.91 7.38
N LEU A 13 -2.85 -1.95 6.06
CA LEU A 13 -3.90 -2.66 5.35
C LEU A 13 -3.38 -4.03 4.95
N VAL A 14 -4.04 -5.07 5.43
CA VAL A 14 -3.70 -6.47 5.11
C VAL A 14 -4.74 -6.99 4.14
N ALA A 15 -4.29 -7.52 3.00
CA ALA A 15 -5.18 -8.12 2.02
C ALA A 15 -5.92 -9.32 2.62
N SER A 16 -7.23 -9.36 2.41
CA SER A 16 -8.05 -10.52 2.73
C SER A 16 -7.63 -11.72 1.87
N SER A 17 -7.84 -12.94 2.36
CA SER A 17 -7.63 -14.16 1.58
C SER A 17 -8.53 -14.27 0.34
N ALA A 18 -9.62 -13.49 0.30
CA ALA A 18 -10.52 -13.39 -0.86
C ALA A 18 -10.19 -12.22 -1.80
N MET A 19 -9.00 -11.60 -1.67
CA MET A 19 -8.58 -10.51 -2.54
C MET A 19 -8.07 -11.06 -3.89
N ASP A 20 -8.89 -10.89 -4.93
CA ASP A 20 -8.61 -11.42 -6.27
C ASP A 20 -7.76 -10.49 -7.17
N ASP A 21 -7.50 -9.25 -6.73
CA ASP A 21 -6.62 -8.33 -7.46
C ASP A 21 -5.17 -8.80 -7.40
N PRO A 22 -4.52 -9.18 -8.52
CA PRO A 22 -3.14 -9.69 -8.52
C PRO A 22 -2.12 -8.70 -7.96
N PHE A 23 -2.38 -7.39 -8.08
CA PHE A 23 -1.50 -6.35 -7.56
C PHE A 23 -1.54 -6.25 -6.03
N PHE A 24 -2.64 -6.66 -5.41
CA PHE A 24 -2.82 -6.61 -3.95
C PHE A 24 -2.98 -7.99 -3.28
N GLU A 25 -3.01 -9.09 -4.04
CA GLU A 25 -3.04 -10.45 -3.48
C GLU A 25 -1.92 -10.63 -2.44
N LYS A 26 -2.27 -11.09 -1.22
CA LYS A 26 -1.34 -11.29 -0.10
C LYS A 26 -0.46 -10.05 0.20
N SER A 27 -0.96 -8.85 -0.07
CA SER A 27 -0.25 -7.61 0.20
C SER A 27 -0.40 -7.13 1.65
N VAL A 28 0.62 -6.41 2.10
CA VAL A 28 0.57 -5.54 3.27
C VAL A 28 0.94 -4.14 2.80
N VAL A 29 0.00 -3.20 2.95
CA VAL A 29 0.17 -1.78 2.58
C VAL A 29 0.30 -0.96 3.85
N LEU A 30 1.34 -0.15 3.96
CA LEU A 30 1.43 0.91 4.97
C LEU A 30 0.75 2.16 4.42
N LEU A 31 -0.33 2.62 5.06
CA LEU A 31 -0.92 3.92 4.74
C LEU A 31 -0.03 5.03 5.28
N LEU A 32 0.36 5.95 4.40
CA LEU A 32 1.15 7.13 4.74
C LEU A 32 0.27 8.37 4.89
N GLU A 33 -0.87 8.39 4.19
CA GLU A 33 -1.84 9.48 4.25
C GLU A 33 -3.25 8.92 4.01
N ASP A 34 -4.21 9.36 4.81
CA ASP A 34 -5.64 9.07 4.61
C ASP A 34 -6.47 10.35 4.79
N GLY A 35 -6.88 10.94 3.67
CA GLY A 35 -7.57 12.24 3.62
C GLY A 35 -8.92 12.22 2.91
N GLU A 36 -9.52 13.41 2.76
CA GLU A 36 -10.78 13.57 2.04
C GLU A 36 -10.64 13.31 0.53
N GLU A 37 -9.48 13.62 -0.05
CA GLU A 37 -9.19 13.45 -1.49
C GLU A 37 -8.82 12.02 -1.87
N GLY A 38 -8.48 11.17 -0.89
CA GLY A 38 -8.05 9.80 -1.13
C GLY A 38 -7.08 9.31 -0.07
N SER A 39 -6.42 8.19 -0.38
CA SER A 39 -5.42 7.60 0.52
C SER A 39 -4.18 7.23 -0.29
N PHE A 40 -3.02 7.40 0.33
CA PHE A 40 -1.73 7.05 -0.24
C PHE A 40 -1.01 6.05 0.66
N GLY A 41 -0.41 5.03 0.06
CA GLY A 41 0.29 3.98 0.81
C GLY A 41 1.28 3.20 -0.03
N VAL A 42 2.14 2.45 0.68
CA VAL A 42 3.24 1.69 0.08
C VAL A 42 3.13 0.21 0.42
N LEU A 43 3.36 -0.64 -0.58
CA LEU A 43 3.50 -2.08 -0.41
C LEU A 43 4.83 -2.38 0.30
N ILE A 44 4.77 -2.97 1.50
CA ILE A 44 5.98 -3.23 2.32
C ILE A 44 6.47 -4.67 2.24
N ASN A 45 5.66 -5.59 1.69
CA ASN A 45 5.96 -7.02 1.67
C ASN A 45 6.22 -7.60 0.26
N ARG A 46 6.44 -6.74 -0.74
CA ARG A 46 6.84 -7.15 -2.10
C ARG A 46 8.20 -6.57 -2.46
N ARG A 47 9.13 -7.43 -2.85
CA ARG A 47 10.45 -7.02 -3.34
C ARG A 47 10.42 -6.90 -4.85
N PHE A 48 10.68 -5.71 -5.38
CA PHE A 48 10.88 -5.54 -6.81
C PHE A 48 12.26 -6.07 -7.20
N LYS A 49 12.32 -6.90 -8.24
CA LYS A 49 13.58 -7.20 -8.92
C LYS A 49 13.95 -5.96 -9.73
N LEU A 50 14.72 -5.07 -9.12
CA LEU A 50 15.37 -4.02 -9.89
C LEU A 50 16.34 -4.68 -10.88
N PRO A 51 16.41 -4.21 -12.14
CA PRO A 51 17.52 -4.60 -13.00
C PRO A 51 18.84 -4.24 -12.30
N PRO A 52 19.92 -4.99 -12.53
CA PRO A 52 21.22 -4.62 -11.99
C PRO A 52 21.52 -3.17 -12.40
N SER A 53 21.89 -2.34 -11.42
CA SER A 53 22.27 -0.95 -11.69
C SER A 53 23.37 -0.94 -12.75
N PRO A 54 23.30 -0.04 -13.75
CA PRO A 54 24.48 0.23 -14.54
C PRO A 54 25.57 0.69 -13.57
N VAL A 55 26.68 -0.04 -13.53
CA VAL A 55 27.87 0.38 -12.81
C VAL A 55 28.35 1.64 -13.52
N ILE A 56 28.14 2.80 -12.91
CA ILE A 56 28.76 4.04 -13.37
C ILE A 56 30.20 3.96 -12.85
N SER A 57 31.11 3.55 -13.73
CA SER A 57 32.57 3.64 -13.50
C SER A 57 33.05 5.07 -13.68
#